data_AF-A0A2A2F4A6-F1
#
_entry.id   AF-A0A2A2F4A6-F1
#
_cell.length_a   1.000
_cell.length_b   1.000
_cell.length_c   1.000
_cell.angle_alpha   90.00
_cell.angle_beta   90.00
_cell.angle_gamma   90.00
#
_symmetry.space_group_name_H-M   'P 1'
#
loop_
_entity.id
_entity.type
_entity.pdbx_description
1 polymer ?
#
loop_
_entity_poly.entity_id
_entity_poly.type
_entity_poly.pdbx_seq_one_letter_code
_entity_poly.pdbx_strand_id
1 'polypeptide(L)' 'MGFTDPFFTSLSFLTGLFISTMSGTLVALTLLLSPNDSKADLVVVVSFIALGFGAATMRVTFGAVQAYFTEIVSNLL' A
#
# COMPACT_ATOMS: atom_id res chain seq x y z
N MET A 1 -7.36 -19.50 0.42
CA MET A 1 -7.54 -18.69 -0.80
C MET A 1 -6.18 -18.51 -1.44
N GLY A 2 -6.05 -18.78 -2.74
CA GLY A 2 -4.76 -18.70 -3.45
C GLY A 2 -4.54 -17.35 -4.11
N PHE A 3 -3.30 -17.06 -4.52
CA PHE A 3 -2.91 -15.85 -5.26
C PHE A 3 -3.58 -15.69 -6.64
N THR A 4 -4.34 -16.70 -7.07
CA THR A 4 -5.13 -16.68 -8.31
C THR A 4 -6.55 -16.15 -8.09
N ASP A 5 -6.99 -15.95 -6.84
CA ASP A 5 -8.31 -15.42 -6.55
C ASP A 5 -8.32 -13.89 -6.80
N PRO A 6 -9.18 -13.39 -7.72
CA PRO A 6 -9.16 -12.00 -8.14
C PRO A 6 -9.62 -11.04 -7.03
N PHE A 7 -10.53 -11.48 -6.16
CA PHE A 7 -10.98 -10.69 -5.02
C PHE A 7 -9.88 -10.58 -3.97
N PHE A 8 -9.27 -11.70 -3.59
CA PHE A 8 -8.16 -11.73 -2.63
C PHE A 8 -6.99 -10.87 -3.10
N THR A 9 -6.65 -10.96 -4.39
CA THR A 9 -5.51 -10.23 -4.96
C THR A 9 -5.78 -8.73 -5.09
N SER A 10 -7.00 -8.36 -5.48
CA SER A 10 -7.43 -6.95 -5.55
C SER A 10 -7.55 -6.32 -4.15
N LEU A 11 -8.11 -7.05 -3.18
CA LEU A 11 -8.16 -6.59 -1.79
C LEU A 11 -6.76 -6.46 -1.20
N SER A 12 -5.87 -7.41 -1.48
CA SER A 12 -4.47 -7.34 -1.02
C SER A 12 -3.74 -6.13 -1.62
N PHE A 13 -3.94 -5.85 -2.92
CA PHE A 13 -3.43 -4.64 -3.55
C PHE A 13 -3.96 -3.37 -2.89
N LEU A 14 -5.27 -3.30 -2.64
CA LEU A 14 -5.91 -2.15 -2.02
C LEU A 14 -5.45 -1.94 -0.57
N THR A 15 -5.25 -3.03 0.18
CA THR A 15 -4.66 -2.99 1.52
C THR A 15 -3.22 -2.46 1.46
N GLY A 16 -2.40 -2.94 0.52
CA GLY A 16 -1.05 -2.43 0.31
C GLY A 16 -1.02 -0.92 -0.01
N LEU A 17 -1.94 -0.48 -0.86
CA LEU A 17 -2.12 0.93 -1.21
C LEU A 17 -2.55 1.78 -0.02
N PHE A 18 -3.51 1.30 0.76
CA PHE A 18 -3.97 1.97 1.97
C PHE A 18 -2.85 2.12 2.99
N ILE A 19 -2.12 1.04 3.29
CA ILE A 19 -0.99 1.05 4.23
C ILE A 19 0.07 2.03 3.75
N SER A 20 0.46 1.96 2.47
CA SER A 20 1.48 2.86 1.92
C SER A 20 1.06 4.32 2.00
N THR A 21 -0.20 4.63 1.73
CA THR A 21 -0.72 6.00 1.71
C THR A 21 -0.83 6.57 3.13
N MET A 22 -1.45 5.82 4.05
CA MET A 22 -1.57 6.22 5.45
C MET A 22 -0.21 6.42 6.09
N SER A 23 0.71 5.48 5.84
CA SER A 23 2.04 5.52 6.44
C SER A 23 2.90 6.65 5.88
N GLY A 24 2.86 6.88 4.56
CA GLY A 24 3.55 8.02 3.95
C GLY A 24 3.00 9.35 4.44
N THR A 25 1.68 9.46 4.60
CA THR A 25 1.03 10.65 5.16
C THR A 25 1.46 10.87 6.61
N LEU A 26 1.56 9.80 7.40
CA LEU A 26 2.02 9.87 8.79
C LEU A 26 3.46 10.38 8.87
N VAL A 27 4.38 9.84 8.06
CA VAL A 27 5.77 10.33 7.95
C VAL A 27 5.79 11.83 7.63
N ALA A 28 5.06 12.25 6.59
CA ALA A 28 5.02 13.65 6.17
C ALA A 28 4.48 14.57 7.28
N LEU A 29 3.38 14.18 7.94
CA LEU A 29 2.79 14.94 9.05
C LEU A 29 3.74 15.01 10.25
N THR A 30 4.36 13.90 10.62
CA THR A 30 5.29 13.84 11.76
C THR A 30 6.53 14.71 11.52
N LEU A 31 7.07 14.70 10.30
CA LEU A 31 8.18 15.59 9.91
C LEU A 31 7.79 17.07 9.93
N LEU A 32 6.56 17.41 9.53
CA LEU A 32 6.07 18.79 9.50
C LEU A 32 5.71 19.34 10.89
N LEU A 33 5.09 18.51 11.75
CA LEU A 33 4.50 18.96 13.01
C LEU A 33 5.41 18.78 14.23
N SER A 34 6.38 17.87 14.20
CA SER A 34 7.25 17.61 15.36
C SER A 34 8.64 17.11 14.96
N PRO A 35 9.43 17.92 14.22
CA PRO A 35 10.75 17.51 13.72
C PRO A 35 11.81 17.24 14.80
N ASN A 36 11.59 17.67 16.05
CA ASN A 36 12.56 17.58 17.15
C ASN A 36 12.04 16.79 18.38
N ASP A 37 10.91 16.09 18.26
CA ASP A 37 10.47 15.21 19.35
C ASP A 37 11.14 13.83 19.20
N SER A 38 11.90 13.42 20.22
CA SER A 38 12.52 12.09 20.28
C SER A 38 11.54 10.93 20.08
N LYS A 39 10.25 11.11 20.39
CA LYS A 39 9.19 10.11 20.17
C LYS A 39 8.68 10.10 18.73
N ALA A 40 8.81 11.21 18.01
CA ALA A 40 8.43 11.34 16.62
C ALA A 40 9.35 10.53 15.69
N ASP A 41 10.62 10.38 16.04
CA ASP A 41 11.59 9.62 15.26
C ASP A 41 11.21 8.13 15.15
N LEU A 42 10.79 7.51 16.27
CA LEU A 42 10.30 6.13 16.27
C LEU A 42 9.04 5.96 15.41
N VAL A 43 8.13 6.94 15.46
CA VAL A 43 6.92 6.94 14.63
C VAL A 43 7.28 7.04 13.14
N VAL A 44 8.26 7.87 12.78
CA VAL A 44 8.76 7.98 11.41
C VAL A 44 9.37 6.66 10.94
N VAL A 45 10.24 6.02 11.74
CA VAL A 45 10.88 4.75 11.37
C VAL A 45 9.84 3.63 11.16
N VAL A 46 8.90 3.46 12.10
CA VAL A 46 7.83 2.45 11.98
C VAL A 46 6.96 2.73 10.76
N SER A 47 6.70 4.00 10.47
CA SER A 47 5.91 4.39 9.29
C SER A 47 6.67 4.15 7.98
N PHE A 48 8.00 4.33 7.94
CA PHE A 48 8.79 3.94 6.77
C PHE A 48 8.76 2.42 6.52
N ILE A 49 8.81 1.61 7.57
CA ILE A 49 8.70 0.15 7.46
C ILE A 49 7.33 -0.25 6.89
N ALA A 50 6.26 0.31 7.45
CA ALA A 50 4.90 0.07 6.98
C ALA A 50 4.70 0.55 5.52
N LEU A 51 5.31 1.69 5.13
CA LEU A 51 5.30 2.17 3.76
C LEU A 51 5.96 1.17 2.80
N GLY A 52 7.14 0.66 3.16
CA GLY A 52 7.83 -0.37 2.39
C GLY A 52 7.03 -1.66 2.26
N PHE A 53 6.38 -2.10 3.34
CA PHE A 53 5.50 -3.26 3.33
C PHE A 53 4.28 -3.07 2.41
N GLY A 54 3.62 -1.91 2.47
CA GLY A 54 2.52 -1.56 1.59
C GLY A 54 2.94 -1.56 0.11
N ALA A 55 4.09 -0.96 -0.20
CA ALA A 55 4.67 -0.94 -1.54
C ALA A 55 5.04 -2.35 -2.06
N ALA A 56 5.63 -3.20 -1.22
CA ALA A 56 5.94 -4.58 -1.58
C ALA A 56 4.66 -5.39 -1.87
N THR A 57 3.63 -5.21 -1.03
CA THR A 57 2.33 -5.87 -1.21
C THR A 57 1.67 -5.46 -2.53
N MET A 58 1.68 -4.16 -2.86
CA MET A 58 1.21 -3.66 -4.15
C MET A 58 2.01 -4.26 -5.30
N ARG A 59 3.33 -4.32 -5.20
CA ARG A 59 4.19 -4.86 -6.27
C ARG A 59 3.90 -6.34 -6.57
N VAL A 60 3.69 -7.15 -5.54
CA VAL A 60 3.38 -8.59 -5.70
C VAL A 60 2.01 -8.80 -6.34
N THR A 61 1.05 -7.93 -6.05
CA THR A 61 -0.35 -8.07 -6.49
C THR A 61 -0.65 -7.34 -7.80
N PHE A 62 0.22 -6.41 -8.23
CA PHE A 62 0.00 -5.53 -9.39
C PHE A 62 -0.30 -6.28 -10.69
N GLY A 63 0.48 -7.31 -11.02
CA GLY A 63 0.31 -8.04 -12.29
C GLY A 63 -1.05 -8.75 -12.39
N ALA A 64 -1.51 -9.34 -11.29
CA ALA A 64 -2.80 -10.01 -11.23
C ALA A 64 -3.97 -9.00 -11.26
N VAL A 65 -3.84 -7.86 -10.58
CA VAL A 65 -4.84 -6.78 -10.65
C VAL A 65 -4.92 -6.19 -12.05
N GLN A 66 -3.79 -6.02 -12.74
CA GLN A 66 -3.74 -5.52 -14.11
C GLN A 66 -4.45 -6.47 -15.07
N ALA A 67 -4.15 -7.77 -15.02
CA ALA A 67 -4.79 -8.77 -15.86
C ALA A 67 -6.31 -8.81 -15.64
N TYR A 68 -6.75 -8.75 -14.38
CA TYR A 68 -8.16 -8.70 -14.03
C TYR A 68 -8.87 -7.44 -14.56
N PHE A 69 -8.24 -6.26 -14.44
CA PHE A 69 -8.79 -5.03 -15.00
C PHE A 69 -8.89 -5.10 -16.53
N THR A 70 -7.88 -5.65 -17.21
CA THR A 70 -7.92 -5.84 -18.67
C THR A 70 -9.06 -6.75 -19.10
N GLU A 71 -9.31 -7.83 -18.36
CA GLU A 71 -10.43 -8.74 -18.63
C GLU A 71 -11.79 -8.03 -18.45
N ILE A 72 -11.97 -7.28 -17.36
CA ILE A 72 -13.20 -6.49 -17.14
C ILE A 72 -13.43 -5.49 -18.28
N VAL A 73 -12.40 -4.74 -18.65
CA VAL A 73 -12.50 -3.74 -19.73
C VAL A 73 -12.84 -4.41 -21.05
N SER A 74 -12.21 -5.55 -21.36
CA SER A 74 -12.50 -6.31 -22.58
C SER A 74 -13.92 -6.87 -22.63
N ASN A 75 -14.53 -7.18 -21.48
CA ASN A 75 -15.90 -7.69 -21.41
C ASN A 75 -16.97 -6.56 -21.45
N LEU A 76 -16.56 -5.32 -21.21
CA LEU A 76 -17.43 -4.13 -21.21
C LEU A 76 -17.51 -3.42 -22.57
N LEU A 77 -16.56 -3.70 -23.47
CA LEU A 77 -16.36 -3.07 -24.79
C LEU A 77 -16.84 -4.00 -25.91
#